data_AF-A0A538GSD3-F1
#
_entry.id   AF-A0A538GSD3-F1
#
_cell.length_a   1.000
_cell.length_b   1.000
_cell.length_c   1.000
_cell.angle_alpha   90.00
_cell.angle_beta   90.00
_cell.angle_gamma   90.00
#
_symmetry.space_group_name_H-M   'P 1'
#
loop_
_entity.id
_entity.type
_entity.pdbx_description
1 polymer ?
#
loop_
_entity_poly.entity_id
_entity_poly.type
_entity_poly.pdbx_seq_one_letter_code
_entity_poly.pdbx_strand_id
1 'polypeptide(L)'
;MPIVLCCALVAVLALGSSAMASGGGLSAAERHQIDATINSFVNHAVKRQNVGASYDDVTPRYRLGMTRAEWAKGSLPVFPYPARGTKFGWTVQYRTGNELGIQLILMPRKGADVGAAALPTTLKLVHGRWLIDSMVPGAFFAPEGKPARVVGTNDFLPGPGNDNNSPRVASTPGVSSSFAYIPFMLFGLLVLVLLSLALVSGFRYRARGGKLPPLPRRSRSGA
;
A
#
# COMPACT_ATOMS: atom_id res chain seq x y z
N MET A 1 -36.60 -44.25 37.91
CA MET A 1 -36.95 -43.18 38.88
C MET A 1 -36.50 -43.67 40.26
N PRO A 2 -35.93 -42.85 41.17
CA PRO A 2 -35.91 -41.37 41.28
C PRO A 2 -34.48 -40.78 41.04
N ILE A 3 -34.24 -39.58 40.51
CA ILE A 3 -34.58 -38.19 40.92
C ILE A 3 -34.12 -37.85 42.35
N VAL A 4 -32.90 -37.29 42.50
CA VAL A 4 -32.67 -36.08 43.32
C VAL A 4 -31.56 -35.24 42.68
N LEU A 5 -31.99 -34.05 42.28
CA LEU A 5 -31.22 -32.89 41.86
C LEU A 5 -30.48 -32.32 43.07
N CYS A 6 -29.16 -32.10 42.98
CA CYS A 6 -28.50 -31.17 43.89
C CYS A 6 -27.40 -30.43 43.14
N CYS A 7 -27.71 -29.17 42.83
CA CYS A 7 -26.80 -28.16 42.35
C CYS A 7 -25.63 -28.01 43.32
N ALA A 8 -24.42 -28.32 42.87
CA ALA A 8 -23.20 -27.85 43.51
C ALA A 8 -22.36 -27.11 42.46
N LEU A 9 -22.35 -25.80 42.64
CA LEU A 9 -21.62 -24.79 41.90
C LEU A 9 -20.11 -25.09 41.97
N VAL A 10 -19.50 -25.57 40.89
CA VAL A 10 -18.03 -25.62 40.78
C VAL A 10 -17.58 -24.42 39.96
N ALA A 11 -17.37 -23.31 40.67
CA ALA A 11 -16.73 -22.11 40.17
C ALA A 11 -15.23 -22.18 40.48
N VAL A 12 -14.39 -22.77 39.63
CA VAL A 12 -12.93 -22.67 39.75
C VAL A 12 -12.26 -22.73 38.36
N LEU A 13 -11.30 -21.82 38.16
CA LEU A 13 -10.30 -21.68 37.07
C LEU A 13 -10.69 -20.86 35.83
N ALA A 14 -10.93 -19.56 36.07
CA ALA A 14 -10.54 -18.51 35.13
C ALA A 14 -9.02 -18.25 35.26
N LEU A 15 -8.18 -19.09 34.65
CA LEU A 15 -6.76 -18.80 34.45
C LEU A 15 -6.35 -19.25 33.05
N GLY A 16 -5.96 -18.27 32.22
CA GLY A 16 -5.05 -18.51 31.11
C GLY A 16 -5.67 -19.08 29.84
N SER A 17 -6.54 -18.33 29.18
CA SER A 17 -6.74 -18.44 27.72
C SER A 17 -7.25 -17.11 27.19
N SER A 18 -6.34 -16.13 27.05
CA SER A 18 -6.52 -15.12 26.01
C SER A 18 -6.29 -15.82 24.67
N ALA A 19 -7.29 -16.61 24.27
CA ALA A 19 -7.45 -17.14 22.95
C ALA A 19 -7.46 -15.94 21.99
N MET A 20 -6.40 -15.87 21.18
CA MET A 20 -6.29 -15.25 19.87
C MET A 20 -7.45 -14.31 19.49
N ALA A 21 -7.28 -13.02 19.75
CA ALA A 21 -7.97 -11.98 18.98
C ALA A 21 -7.14 -11.65 17.74
N SER A 22 -7.09 -12.58 16.79
CA SER A 22 -6.62 -12.35 15.43
C SER A 22 -7.77 -11.77 14.60
N GLY A 23 -7.94 -10.45 14.69
CA GLY A 23 -8.91 -9.63 13.92
C GLY A 23 -8.49 -8.16 13.99
N GLY A 24 -7.50 -7.82 13.17
CA GLY A 24 -6.45 -6.83 13.45
C GLY A 24 -6.79 -5.35 13.28
N GLY A 25 -7.47 -4.77 14.27
CA GLY A 25 -7.54 -3.31 14.48
C GLY A 25 -6.55 -2.83 15.55
N LEU A 26 -6.26 -1.54 15.59
CA LEU A 26 -5.59 -0.91 16.73
C LEU A 26 -6.62 -0.53 17.78
N SER A 27 -6.35 -0.84 19.05
CA SER A 27 -7.16 -0.34 20.16
C SER A 27 -7.03 1.18 20.29
N ALA A 28 -8.00 1.82 20.94
CA ALA A 28 -7.95 3.27 21.19
C ALA A 28 -6.71 3.67 22.02
N ALA A 29 -6.31 2.84 22.98
CA ALA A 29 -5.13 3.07 23.80
C ALA A 29 -3.83 2.98 22.98
N GLU A 30 -3.69 1.94 22.13
CA GLU A 30 -2.56 1.85 21.21
C GLU A 30 -2.53 3.04 20.26
N ARG A 31 -3.68 3.41 19.68
CA ARG A 31 -3.80 4.55 18.77
C ARG A 31 -3.30 5.84 19.43
N HIS A 32 -3.76 6.12 20.64
CA HIS A 32 -3.34 7.30 21.41
C HIS A 32 -1.84 7.28 21.73
N GLN A 33 -1.28 6.13 22.09
CA GLN A 33 0.15 5.99 22.37
C GLN A 33 1.01 6.21 21.12
N ILE A 34 0.56 5.70 19.98
CA ILE A 34 1.20 5.91 18.67
C ILE A 34 1.10 7.40 18.27
N ASP A 35 -0.07 8.02 18.43
CA ASP A 35 -0.25 9.46 18.16
C ASP A 35 0.72 10.30 19.01
N ALA A 36 0.86 10.00 20.30
CA ALA A 36 1.80 10.70 21.17
C ALA A 36 3.26 10.54 20.69
N THR A 37 3.66 9.32 20.32
CA THR A 37 5.00 9.01 19.82
C THR A 37 5.30 9.76 18.51
N ILE A 38 4.37 9.74 17.55
CA ILE A 38 4.51 10.43 16.26
C ILE A 38 4.55 11.94 16.46
N ASN A 39 3.65 12.49 17.27
CA ASN A 39 3.59 13.93 17.51
C ASN A 39 4.88 14.42 18.18
N SER A 40 5.39 13.71 19.18
CA SER A 40 6.65 14.02 19.83
C SER A 40 7.81 13.95 18.83
N PHE A 41 7.95 12.82 18.12
CA PHE A 41 9.04 12.59 17.18
C PHE A 41 9.07 13.63 16.04
N VAL A 42 7.92 13.91 15.41
CA VAL A 42 7.85 14.89 14.32
C VAL A 42 8.16 16.29 14.84
N ASN A 43 7.65 16.67 16.02
CA ASN A 43 7.91 17.99 16.56
C ASN A 43 9.38 18.20 16.96
N HIS A 44 10.02 17.17 17.50
CA HIS A 44 11.35 17.27 18.09
C HIS A 44 12.48 16.89 17.13
N ALA A 45 12.39 15.73 16.47
CA ALA A 45 13.39 15.25 15.52
C ALA A 45 13.20 15.83 14.12
N VAL A 46 12.01 15.66 13.52
CA VAL A 46 11.79 16.00 12.11
C VAL A 46 11.86 17.51 11.86
N LYS A 47 11.24 18.32 12.73
CA LYS A 47 11.32 19.79 12.65
C LYS A 47 12.62 20.38 13.23
N ARG A 48 13.51 19.55 13.80
CA ARG A 48 14.80 19.96 14.39
C ARG A 48 14.68 21.00 15.51
N GLN A 49 13.69 20.87 16.40
CA GLN A 49 13.41 21.88 17.43
C GLN A 49 14.04 21.56 18.79
N ASN A 50 13.78 20.37 19.34
CA ASN A 50 14.39 19.90 20.60
C ASN A 50 14.72 18.43 20.43
N VAL A 51 15.77 18.16 19.66
CA VAL A 51 16.07 16.82 19.16
C VAL A 51 16.23 15.81 20.31
N GLY A 52 16.86 16.20 21.41
CA GLY A 52 17.07 15.33 22.58
C GLY A 52 15.78 14.73 23.15
N ALA A 53 14.66 15.45 23.06
CA ALA A 53 13.36 14.97 23.55
C ALA A 53 12.82 13.78 22.75
N SER A 54 13.23 13.61 21.49
CA SER A 54 12.78 12.50 20.63
C SER A 54 13.54 11.19 20.84
N TYR A 55 14.56 11.17 21.70
CA TYR A 55 15.41 9.99 21.89
C TYR A 55 14.59 8.76 22.31
N ASP A 56 13.59 8.94 23.17
CA ASP A 56 12.75 7.86 23.69
C ASP A 56 11.54 7.52 22.81
N ASP A 57 11.40 8.16 21.66
CA ASP A 57 10.34 7.89 20.68
C ASP A 57 10.77 6.88 19.60
N VAL A 58 12.06 6.54 19.57
CA VAL A 58 12.67 5.67 18.56
C VAL A 58 13.20 4.38 19.18
N THR A 59 13.30 3.32 18.38
CA THR A 59 13.91 2.06 18.82
C THR A 59 15.42 2.23 19.04
N PRO A 60 16.06 1.38 19.89
CA PRO A 60 17.51 1.36 20.03
C PRO A 60 18.25 1.15 18.69
N ARG A 61 17.66 0.35 17.79
CA ARG A 61 18.18 0.12 16.44
C ARG A 61 18.20 1.41 15.63
N TYR A 62 17.12 2.19 15.64
CA TYR A 62 17.04 3.46 14.91
C TYR A 62 18.05 4.51 15.40
N ARG A 63 18.47 4.41 16.67
CA ARG A 63 19.52 5.27 17.24
C ARG A 63 20.92 4.97 16.71
N LEU A 64 21.13 3.82 16.08
CA LEU A 64 22.43 3.40 15.53
C LEU A 64 23.58 3.50 16.56
N GLY A 65 23.29 3.18 17.83
CA GLY A 65 24.27 3.24 18.92
C GLY A 65 24.52 4.63 19.51
N MET A 66 23.89 5.70 18.98
CA MET A 66 24.06 7.05 19.53
C MET A 66 23.53 7.13 20.97
N THR A 67 24.29 7.79 21.83
CA THR A 67 23.87 8.19 23.17
C THR A 67 22.84 9.33 23.12
N ARG A 68 22.11 9.58 24.21
CA ARG A 68 21.19 10.72 24.30
C ARG A 68 21.91 12.06 24.08
N ALA A 69 23.13 12.19 24.60
CA ALA A 69 23.94 13.39 24.44
C ALA A 69 24.33 13.63 22.98
N GLU A 70 24.72 12.58 22.25
CA GLU A 70 25.02 12.66 20.81
C GLU A 70 23.76 12.94 19.99
N TRP A 71 22.66 12.26 20.30
CA TRP A 71 21.36 12.50 19.67
C TRP A 71 20.95 13.97 19.80
N ALA A 72 21.08 14.55 21.00
CA ALA A 72 20.73 15.94 21.28
C ALA A 72 21.54 16.96 20.46
N LYS A 73 22.74 16.61 19.96
CA LYS A 73 23.54 17.48 19.08
C LYS A 73 22.90 17.68 17.71
N GLY A 74 21.93 16.84 17.32
CA GLY A 74 21.17 17.03 16.09
C GLY A 74 21.76 16.38 14.83
N SER A 75 22.85 15.62 14.92
CA SER A 75 23.36 14.81 13.81
C SER A 75 22.59 13.50 13.67
N LEU A 76 21.29 13.60 13.39
CA LEU A 76 20.37 12.45 13.35
C LEU A 76 20.25 11.83 11.96
N PRO A 77 20.01 10.50 11.88
CA PRO A 77 19.61 9.81 10.66
C PRO A 77 18.13 10.06 10.28
N VAL A 78 17.64 11.28 10.51
CA VAL A 78 16.24 11.68 10.29
C VAL A 78 16.18 12.77 9.23
N PHE A 79 15.36 12.60 8.20
CA PHE A 79 15.15 13.62 7.19
C PHE A 79 14.50 14.88 7.82
N PRO A 80 15.15 16.06 7.78
CA PRO A 80 14.56 17.28 8.32
C PRO A 80 13.42 17.77 7.44
N TYR A 81 12.28 18.14 8.03
CA TYR A 81 11.13 18.64 7.29
C TYR A 81 10.35 19.71 8.07
N PRO A 82 10.00 20.86 7.45
CA PRO A 82 9.34 21.97 8.13
C PRO A 82 7.82 21.74 8.25
N ALA A 83 7.42 20.72 9.02
CA ALA A 83 6.02 20.33 9.18
C ALA A 83 5.16 21.44 9.82
N ARG A 84 3.94 21.60 9.31
CA ARG A 84 2.90 22.49 9.85
C ARG A 84 2.14 21.80 10.98
N GLY A 85 1.90 22.54 12.06
CA GLY A 85 1.13 22.07 13.21
C GLY A 85 1.94 21.25 14.21
N THR A 86 1.22 20.57 15.09
CA THR A 86 1.79 19.77 16.20
C THR A 86 1.17 18.38 16.33
N LYS A 87 0.04 18.13 15.65
CA LYS A 87 -0.64 16.84 15.59
C LYS A 87 -0.64 16.33 14.16
N PHE A 88 -0.30 15.07 13.96
CA PHE A 88 -0.11 14.51 12.63
C PHE A 88 -0.95 13.24 12.44
N GLY A 89 -1.82 13.26 11.44
CA GLY A 89 -2.64 12.11 11.06
C GLY A 89 -1.84 11.10 10.23
N TRP A 90 -2.22 9.83 10.34
CA TRP A 90 -1.57 8.73 9.65
C TRP A 90 -2.58 7.60 9.39
N THR A 91 -2.25 6.77 8.39
CA THR A 91 -3.04 5.60 8.00
C THR A 91 -2.23 4.32 8.16
N VAL A 92 -2.87 3.24 8.59
CA VAL A 92 -2.24 1.92 8.68
C VAL A 92 -2.03 1.38 7.27
N GLN A 93 -0.82 0.89 6.99
CA GLN A 93 -0.47 0.19 5.76
C GLN A 93 -0.47 -1.33 5.97
N TYR A 94 0.15 -1.79 7.06
CA TYR A 94 0.13 -3.19 7.47
C TYR A 94 0.38 -3.32 8.97
N ARG A 95 0.02 -4.48 9.53
CA ARG A 95 0.38 -4.91 10.89
C ARG A 95 0.86 -6.35 10.83
N THR A 96 2.03 -6.63 11.38
CA THR A 96 2.60 -7.98 11.41
C THR A 96 3.29 -8.21 12.74
N GLY A 97 2.68 -9.02 13.61
CA GLY A 97 3.22 -9.28 14.95
C GLY A 97 3.38 -7.99 15.76
N ASN A 98 4.62 -7.70 16.15
CA ASN A 98 5.02 -6.50 16.90
C ASN A 98 5.41 -5.32 16.01
N GLU A 99 5.15 -5.39 14.70
CA GLU A 99 5.48 -4.36 13.73
C GLU A 99 4.21 -3.72 13.14
N LEU A 100 4.25 -2.41 12.95
CA LEU A 100 3.17 -1.61 12.38
C LEU A 100 3.74 -0.67 11.31
N GLY A 101 3.35 -0.89 10.06
CA GLY A 101 3.62 0.05 8.97
C GLY A 101 2.53 1.09 8.86
N ILE A 102 2.89 2.37 8.83
CA ILE A 102 1.98 3.49 8.64
C ILE A 102 2.45 4.39 7.49
N GLN A 103 1.50 5.10 6.89
CA GLN A 103 1.77 6.21 5.99
C GLN A 103 1.48 7.51 6.71
N LEU A 104 2.51 8.34 6.85
CA LEU A 104 2.42 9.69 7.37
C LEU A 104 2.50 10.68 6.19
N ILE A 105 1.65 11.69 6.17
CA ILE A 105 1.73 12.80 5.20
C ILE A 105 1.90 14.09 5.98
N LEU A 106 3.02 14.77 5.77
CA LEU A 106 3.33 16.04 6.43
C LEU A 106 3.12 17.19 5.47
N MET A 107 2.30 18.15 5.88
CA MET A 107 2.15 19.42 5.17
C MET A 107 3.23 20.40 5.61
N PRO A 108 3.83 21.18 4.70
CA PRO A 108 4.84 22.15 5.04
C PRO A 108 4.20 23.37 5.73
N ARG A 109 4.97 24.08 6.56
CA ARG A 109 4.57 25.41 7.07
C ARG A 109 4.42 26.39 5.89
N LYS A 110 3.58 27.41 6.07
CA LYS A 110 3.39 28.46 5.07
C LYS A 110 4.74 29.12 4.73
N GLY A 111 5.01 29.29 3.44
CA GLY A 111 6.23 29.92 2.93
C GLY A 111 7.48 29.02 2.91
N ALA A 112 7.34 27.71 3.15
CA ALA A 112 8.43 26.78 2.89
C ALA A 112 8.54 26.44 1.39
N ASP A 113 9.76 26.26 0.90
CA ASP A 113 10.04 25.95 -0.51
C ASP A 113 9.86 24.46 -0.89
N VAL A 114 9.27 23.68 0.01
CA VAL A 114 8.98 22.25 -0.17
C VAL A 114 7.48 22.03 -0.17
N GLY A 115 7.00 21.08 -0.98
CA GLY A 115 5.61 20.63 -0.91
C GLY A 115 5.41 19.54 0.14
N ALA A 116 4.21 18.95 0.16
CA ALA A 116 3.88 17.86 1.08
C ALA A 116 4.89 16.70 0.97
N ALA A 117 5.09 15.97 2.06
CA ALA A 117 5.96 14.81 2.09
C ALA A 117 5.17 13.57 2.55
N ALA A 118 5.19 12.51 1.74
CA ALA A 118 4.73 11.18 2.11
C ALA A 118 5.91 10.40 2.71
N LEU A 119 5.77 10.04 3.98
CA LEU A 119 6.80 9.40 4.80
C LEU A 119 6.28 8.02 5.28
N PRO A 120 6.54 6.94 4.53
CA PRO A 120 6.39 5.59 5.05
C PRO A 120 7.18 5.44 6.35
N THR A 121 6.50 4.98 7.39
CA THR A 121 7.06 4.89 8.74
C THR A 121 6.72 3.53 9.31
N THR A 122 7.71 2.86 9.91
CA THR A 122 7.52 1.59 10.62
C THR A 122 7.69 1.84 12.11
N LEU A 123 6.76 1.31 12.90
CA LEU A 123 6.83 1.26 14.34
C LEU A 123 7.03 -0.17 14.82
N LYS A 124 7.77 -0.35 15.92
CA LYS A 124 7.89 -1.61 16.63
C LYS A 124 7.41 -1.49 18.06
N LEU A 125 6.69 -2.50 18.53
CA LEU A 125 6.32 -2.66 19.92
C LEU A 125 7.52 -3.21 20.70
N VAL A 126 8.15 -2.34 21.50
CA VAL A 126 9.33 -2.66 22.31
C VAL A 126 9.00 -2.35 23.77
N HIS A 127 9.10 -3.36 24.65
CA HIS A 127 8.75 -3.24 26.07
C HIS A 127 7.37 -2.59 26.31
N GLY A 128 6.37 -2.95 25.52
CA GLY A 128 5.00 -2.42 25.64
C GLY A 128 4.80 -1.00 25.09
N ARG A 129 5.79 -0.42 24.41
CA ARG A 129 5.69 0.90 23.76
C ARG A 129 5.89 0.77 22.26
N TRP A 130 4.97 1.31 21.47
CA TRP A 130 5.18 1.57 20.05
C TRP A 130 6.23 2.66 19.86
N LEU A 131 7.34 2.34 19.20
CA LEU A 131 8.46 3.25 18.93
C LEU A 131 8.76 3.27 17.43
N ILE A 132 9.25 4.41 16.92
CA ILE A 132 9.67 4.57 15.53
C ILE A 132 10.91 3.69 15.27
N ASP A 133 10.81 2.75 14.33
CA ASP A 133 11.93 1.89 13.90
C ASP A 133 12.48 2.27 12.52
N SER A 134 11.68 2.96 11.71
CA SER A 134 12.09 3.51 10.41
C SER A 134 11.17 4.66 10.01
N MET A 135 11.73 5.69 9.38
CA MET A 135 11.00 6.73 8.68
C MET A 135 11.86 7.16 7.49
N VAL A 136 11.37 6.93 6.28
CA VAL A 136 12.11 7.21 5.06
C VAL A 136 11.30 8.12 4.14
N PRO A 137 11.94 8.99 3.34
CA PRO A 137 11.24 9.73 2.30
C PRO A 137 10.69 8.78 1.24
N GLY A 138 9.36 8.71 1.12
CA GLY A 138 8.69 7.94 0.07
C GLY A 138 8.43 8.79 -1.17
N ALA A 139 7.81 9.95 -0.99
CA ALA A 139 7.57 10.91 -2.06
C ALA A 139 7.48 12.36 -1.54
N PHE A 140 7.89 13.30 -2.40
CA PHE A 140 7.69 14.74 -2.22
C PHE A 140 6.75 15.26 -3.30
N PHE A 141 5.83 16.10 -2.90
CA PHE A 141 4.92 16.79 -3.80
C PHE A 141 5.47 18.18 -4.14
N ALA A 142 5.04 18.72 -5.27
CA ALA A 142 5.36 20.09 -5.64
C ALA A 142 4.87 21.09 -4.57
N PRO A 143 5.63 22.17 -4.32
CA PRO A 143 5.16 23.28 -3.48
C PRO A 143 3.83 23.86 -4.00
N GLU A 144 3.04 24.42 -3.09
CA GLU A 144 1.80 25.11 -3.46
C GLU A 144 2.08 26.22 -4.48
N GLY A 145 1.29 26.29 -5.55
CA GLY A 145 1.45 27.28 -6.63
C GLY A 145 2.50 26.93 -7.69
N LYS A 146 3.21 25.80 -7.57
CA LYS A 146 4.09 25.26 -8.62
C LYS A 146 3.37 24.15 -9.41
N PRO A 147 3.79 23.85 -10.66
CA PRO A 147 3.19 22.76 -11.43
C PRO A 147 3.27 21.44 -10.66
N ALA A 148 2.17 20.68 -10.69
CA ALA A 148 2.04 19.41 -9.98
C ALA A 148 3.13 18.44 -10.45
N ARG A 149 4.06 18.13 -9.55
CA ARG A 149 5.12 17.14 -9.74
C ARG A 149 5.21 16.30 -8.48
N VAL A 150 5.21 14.99 -8.66
CA VAL A 150 5.53 14.02 -7.60
C VAL A 150 6.94 13.56 -7.87
N VAL A 151 7.79 13.62 -6.84
CA VAL A 151 9.15 13.09 -6.90
C VAL A 151 9.24 11.95 -5.88
N GLY A 152 9.42 10.72 -6.36
CA GLY A 152 9.55 9.52 -5.53
C GLY A 152 11.01 9.13 -5.29
N THR A 153 11.26 8.20 -4.38
CA THR A 153 12.61 7.65 -4.13
C THR A 153 13.29 7.14 -5.41
N ASN A 154 12.52 6.54 -6.32
CA ASN A 154 13.03 6.02 -7.60
C ASN A 154 13.55 7.12 -8.54
N ASP A 155 13.11 8.37 -8.38
CA ASP A 155 13.58 9.50 -9.19
C ASP A 155 14.96 10.00 -8.75
N PHE A 156 15.44 9.57 -7.58
CA PHE A 156 16.76 9.89 -7.05
C PHE A 156 17.78 8.78 -7.30
N LEU A 157 17.37 7.64 -7.90
CA LEU A 157 18.31 6.63 -8.35
C LEU A 157 19.15 7.21 -9.48
N PRO A 158 20.46 6.89 -9.57
CA PRO A 158 21.29 7.34 -10.68
C PRO A 158 20.65 6.86 -11.98
N GLY A 159 20.17 7.81 -12.78
CA GLY A 159 19.92 7.57 -14.18
C GLY A 159 21.24 7.17 -14.87
N PRO A 160 21.19 6.54 -16.06
CA PRO A 160 22.40 6.36 -16.86
C PRO A 160 23.06 7.75 -16.98
N GLY A 161 24.30 7.84 -16.49
CA GLY A 161 25.01 9.10 -16.33
C GLY A 161 25.00 9.91 -17.62
N ASN A 162 24.75 11.21 -17.51
CA ASN A 162 25.03 12.13 -18.60
C ASN A 162 26.54 12.41 -18.62
N ASP A 163 27.30 11.41 -19.01
CA ASP A 163 28.68 11.57 -19.39
C ASP A 163 28.63 12.14 -20.81
N ASN A 164 29.03 13.39 -20.98
CA ASN A 164 28.99 14.14 -22.25
C ASN A 164 29.85 13.51 -23.38
N ASN A 165 30.34 12.29 -23.20
CA ASN A 165 31.13 11.53 -24.17
C ASN A 165 30.76 10.03 -24.25
N SER A 166 29.62 9.63 -23.68
CA SER A 166 29.07 8.27 -23.83
C SER A 166 27.95 8.30 -24.88
N PRO A 167 27.87 7.33 -25.81
CA PRO A 167 26.78 7.28 -26.77
C PRO A 167 25.48 7.22 -25.98
N ARG A 168 24.61 8.23 -26.16
CA ARG A 168 23.30 8.39 -25.51
C ARG A 168 22.63 7.03 -25.32
N VAL A 169 22.74 6.46 -24.11
CA VAL A 169 21.88 5.34 -23.74
C VAL A 169 20.51 5.97 -23.60
N ALA A 170 19.70 5.69 -24.62
CA ALA A 170 18.39 6.25 -24.83
C ALA A 170 17.62 6.30 -23.51
N SER A 171 16.97 7.45 -23.29
CA SER A 171 15.78 7.58 -22.44
C SER A 171 15.05 6.24 -22.44
N THR A 172 14.86 5.62 -21.27
CA THR A 172 14.08 4.38 -21.15
C THR A 172 12.89 4.51 -22.09
N PRO A 173 12.76 3.66 -23.13
CA PRO A 173 11.76 3.88 -24.15
C PRO A 173 10.43 3.95 -23.43
N GLY A 174 9.84 5.14 -23.33
CA GLY A 174 8.46 5.27 -22.90
C GLY A 174 7.71 4.34 -23.83
N VAL A 175 7.06 3.32 -23.26
CA VAL A 175 6.31 2.35 -24.06
C VAL A 175 5.41 3.18 -24.96
N SER A 176 5.64 3.10 -26.26
CA SER A 176 4.93 3.92 -27.24
C SER A 176 3.46 3.88 -26.91
N SER A 177 2.78 5.04 -26.91
CA SER A 177 1.32 5.11 -26.70
C SER A 177 0.58 4.12 -27.62
N SER A 178 1.19 3.75 -28.76
CA SER A 178 0.72 2.70 -29.65
C SER A 178 0.53 1.31 -29.00
N PHE A 179 1.26 0.97 -27.94
CA PHE A 179 1.14 -0.32 -27.24
C PHE A 179 -0.23 -0.48 -26.56
N ALA A 180 -0.89 0.63 -26.20
CA ALA A 180 -2.24 0.61 -25.64
C ALA A 180 -3.27 -0.01 -26.59
N TYR A 181 -3.02 0.00 -27.91
CA TYR A 181 -3.94 -0.54 -28.92
C TYR A 181 -3.79 -2.06 -29.16
N ILE A 182 -2.70 -2.68 -28.72
CA ILE A 182 -2.44 -4.11 -28.94
C ILE A 182 -3.59 -5.01 -28.44
N PRO A 183 -4.10 -4.88 -27.19
CA PRO A 183 -5.20 -5.72 -26.75
C PRO A 183 -6.47 -5.52 -27.58
N PHE A 184 -6.75 -4.28 -28.01
CA PHE A 184 -7.91 -3.96 -28.86
C PHE A 184 -7.76 -4.53 -30.27
N MET A 185 -6.56 -4.51 -30.86
CA MET A 185 -6.28 -5.12 -32.15
C MET A 185 -6.43 -6.64 -32.11
N LEU A 186 -5.89 -7.30 -31.09
CA LEU A 186 -6.03 -8.75 -30.93
C LEU A 186 -7.51 -9.14 -30.77
N PHE A 187 -8.26 -8.40 -29.96
CA PHE A 187 -9.69 -8.63 -29.78
C PHE A 187 -10.48 -8.37 -31.07
N GLY A 188 -10.19 -7.27 -31.78
CA GLY A 188 -10.82 -6.96 -33.06
C GLY A 188 -10.54 -8.03 -34.12
N LEU A 189 -9.31 -8.53 -34.19
CA LEU A 189 -8.93 -9.60 -35.12
C LEU A 189 -9.63 -10.91 -34.78
N LEU A 190 -9.75 -11.26 -33.50
CA LEU A 190 -10.53 -12.42 -33.06
C LEU A 190 -11.99 -12.33 -33.51
N VAL A 191 -12.63 -11.17 -33.30
CA VAL A 191 -14.02 -10.92 -33.72
C VAL A 191 -14.17 -11.07 -35.23
N LEU A 192 -13.24 -10.51 -36.01
CA LEU A 192 -13.25 -10.61 -37.48
C LEU A 192 -13.07 -12.06 -37.96
N VAL A 193 -12.20 -12.85 -37.32
CA VAL A 193 -12.04 -14.28 -37.63
C VAL A 193 -13.33 -15.06 -37.35
N LEU A 194 -14.00 -14.80 -36.24
CA LEU A 194 -15.26 -15.46 -35.91
C LEU A 194 -16.38 -15.07 -36.89
N LEU A 195 -16.50 -13.79 -37.24
CA LEU A 195 -17.46 -13.30 -38.24
C LEU A 195 -17.23 -13.90 -39.61
N SER A 196 -15.97 -13.95 -40.06
CA SER A 196 -15.62 -14.53 -41.36
C SER A 196 -15.89 -16.04 -41.40
N LEU A 197 -15.57 -16.78 -40.34
CA LEU A 197 -15.94 -18.20 -40.22
C LEU A 197 -17.47 -18.41 -40.24
N ALA A 198 -18.23 -17.59 -39.52
CA ALA A 198 -19.69 -17.66 -39.51
C ALA A 198 -20.27 -17.40 -40.91
N LEU A 199 -19.82 -16.35 -41.60
CA LEU A 199 -20.24 -16.04 -42.97
C LEU A 199 -19.89 -17.18 -43.94
N VAL A 200 -18.64 -17.65 -43.93
CA VAL A 200 -18.20 -18.76 -44.81
C VAL A 200 -18.97 -20.04 -44.54
N SER A 201 -19.24 -20.38 -43.27
CA SER A 201 -20.06 -21.53 -42.93
C SER A 201 -21.49 -21.39 -43.44
N GLY A 202 -22.11 -20.22 -43.31
CA GLY A 202 -23.47 -19.95 -43.80
C GLY A 202 -23.58 -20.06 -45.32
N PHE A 203 -22.62 -19.49 -46.06
CA PHE A 203 -22.55 -19.63 -47.51
C PHE A 203 -22.34 -21.09 -47.94
N ARG A 204 -21.46 -21.84 -47.25
CA ARG A 204 -21.23 -23.27 -47.54
C ARG A 204 -22.43 -24.14 -47.21
N TYR A 205 -23.17 -23.86 -46.14
CA TYR A 205 -24.43 -24.54 -45.82
C TYR A 205 -25.49 -24.32 -46.90
N ARG A 206 -25.59 -23.09 -47.42
CA ARG A 206 -26.55 -22.75 -48.47
C ARG A 206 -26.17 -23.34 -49.83
N ALA A 207 -24.88 -23.39 -50.15
CA ALA A 207 -24.37 -23.98 -51.39
C ALA A 207 -24.49 -25.51 -51.44
N ARG A 208 -24.46 -26.20 -50.29
CA ARG A 208 -24.61 -27.66 -50.20
C ARG A 208 -26.04 -28.16 -50.30
N GLY A 209 -27.02 -27.29 -50.58
CA GLY A 209 -28.40 -27.67 -50.88
C GLY A 209 -29.01 -28.50 -49.77
N GLY A 210 -29.45 -27.85 -48.69
CA GLY A 210 -30.12 -28.50 -47.57
C GLY A 210 -31.30 -29.35 -48.05
N LYS A 211 -31.09 -30.66 -48.22
CA LYS A 211 -32.18 -31.62 -48.32
C LYS A 211 -32.85 -31.62 -46.96
N LEU A 212 -34.07 -31.09 -46.92
CA LEU A 212 -34.95 -31.29 -45.77
C LEU A 212 -35.02 -32.80 -45.48
N PRO A 213 -34.86 -33.23 -44.22
CA PRO A 213 -35.09 -34.63 -43.87
C PRO A 213 -36.47 -35.06 -44.40
N PRO A 214 -36.59 -36.25 -45.04
CA PRO A 214 -37.85 -36.68 -45.61
C PRO A 214 -38.91 -36.73 -44.51
N LEU A 215 -40.08 -36.14 -44.77
CA LEU A 215 -41.19 -36.16 -43.82
C LEU A 215 -41.57 -37.62 -43.51
N PRO A 216 -41.85 -37.95 -42.24
CA PRO A 216 -42.28 -39.29 -41.87
C PRO A 216 -43.53 -39.68 -42.68
N ARG A 217 -43.50 -40.85 -43.33
CA ARG A 217 -44.67 -41.42 -44.01
C ARG A 217 -45.79 -41.59 -42.99
N ARG A 218 -46.91 -40.93 -43.23
CA ARG A 218 -48.14 -41.15 -42.47
C ARG A 218 -48.58 -42.60 -42.68
N SER A 219 -48.42 -43.44 -41.66
CA SER A 219 -49.01 -44.78 -41.66
C SER A 219 -50.52 -44.63 -41.74
N ARG A 220 -51.11 -45.11 -42.84
CA ARG A 220 -52.56 -45.27 -42.99
C ARG A 220 -52.92 -46.56 -42.25
N SER A 221 -53.26 -46.46 -40.97
CA SER A 221 -53.91 -47.56 -40.25
C SER A 221 -55.32 -47.72 -40.82
N GLY A 222 -55.52 -48.79 -41.58
CA GLY A 222 -56.85 -49.25 -41.95
C GLY A 222 -57.56 -49.86 -40.74
N ALA A 223 -58.82 -49.47 -40.58
CA ALA A 223 -59.93 -50.28 -40.11
C ALA A 223 -61.19 -49.62 -40.67
#